data_AF-A0A5J4YJJ8-F1
#
_entry.id   AF-A0A5J4YJJ8-F1
#
_cell.length_a   1.000
_cell.length_b   1.000
_cell.length_c   1.000
_cell.angle_alpha   90.00
_cell.angle_beta   90.00
_cell.angle_gamma   90.00
#
_symmetry.space_group_name_H-M   'P 1'
#
loop_
_entity.id
_entity.type
_entity.pdbx_description
1 polymer ?
#
loop_
_entity_poly.entity_id
_entity_poly.type
_entity_poly.pdbx_seq_one_letter_code
_entity_poly.pdbx_strand_id
1 'polypeptide(L)'
;MESRIKIDRGAVPSVNYWQTFNAWLVGTRTEICFVIPVRTRRASSVDADSTASSRCMFPSATSIRVARAGTGRLFQILRSGRLHSVVSRCARATSEAHDQKMERLDARKEQDIERAASLLAAGCLVAFPTETVYGLGADAFNDAAARSIFAAKGRPSDNPLIVHVDSIESLLRSGLVATPLPEIARKLAAAFWPGPLTLVLPKRRRTDNGAGEAPNAPSLSDTVTAGLDTVAVRVPSNAVAQQLLRRLGPEHPVAAPSANLSGRPSPTRAAHVVRDFANAQPCLVRAVLDGDASDDAGHVMCDVGLESTVVDVSCCIDAHGKRTGTPPCILRPGGITRQMLESAAGEAFTEHARDASQSHTGTDANDKMEAPKAPGMKYRHYAPSMPVILSGTNLAALRSALFERIRMHQSQQQTPCSIGVLAYQELCEQLESELKMPEQRQGDEANPHAVDVAVRFVPCGTLRAGVESFGRELYFCLRAFDEPQVNSDQQAPHGAACEESRVVVILAQSVDDTQGIGSAIMNRLRKAAGAAVDVQPA
;
A
#
# COMPACT_ATOMS: atom_id res chain seq x y z
N MET A 1 63.66 9.33 -43.13
CA MET A 1 63.53 7.87 -42.96
C MET A 1 62.38 7.64 -41.99
N GLU A 2 61.14 7.72 -42.44
CA GLU A 2 60.39 6.60 -43.03
C GLU A 2 60.48 5.32 -42.19
N SER A 3 59.41 5.02 -41.46
CA SER A 3 58.97 3.65 -41.24
C SER A 3 57.44 3.61 -41.31
N ARG A 4 56.97 3.08 -42.44
CA ARG A 4 55.57 2.77 -42.75
C ARG A 4 55.11 1.60 -41.87
N ILE A 5 53.91 1.68 -41.29
CA ILE A 5 53.14 0.48 -40.93
C ILE A 5 51.74 0.60 -41.55
N LYS A 6 51.37 -0.51 -42.20
CA LYS A 6 50.28 -0.72 -43.16
C LYS A 6 48.89 -0.49 -42.57
N ILE A 7 48.00 0.03 -43.42
CA ILE A 7 46.55 -0.04 -43.28
C ILE A 7 46.13 -1.49 -43.56
N ASP A 8 45.45 -2.13 -42.61
CA ASP A 8 44.65 -3.33 -42.88
C ASP A 8 43.17 -2.93 -42.94
N ARG A 9 42.53 -3.25 -44.07
CA ARG A 9 41.10 -3.07 -44.32
C ARG A 9 40.47 -4.45 -44.18
N GLY A 10 39.88 -4.74 -43.03
CA GLY A 10 39.15 -6.00 -42.84
C GLY A 10 38.26 -5.99 -41.61
N ALA A 11 36.97 -6.28 -41.84
CA ALA A 11 35.92 -6.62 -40.89
C ALA A 11 35.43 -5.52 -39.93
N VAL A 12 34.36 -4.84 -40.32
CA VAL A 12 33.40 -4.22 -39.39
C VAL A 12 32.40 -5.31 -38.96
N PRO A 13 32.33 -5.71 -37.68
CA PRO A 13 31.17 -6.41 -37.16
C PRO A 13 30.08 -5.37 -36.86
N SER A 14 28.90 -5.62 -37.42
CA SER A 14 27.66 -4.89 -37.16
C SER A 14 27.36 -4.76 -35.66
N VAL A 15 27.47 -3.56 -35.10
CA VAL A 15 26.93 -3.24 -33.78
C VAL A 15 25.54 -2.65 -33.95
N ASN A 16 24.52 -3.45 -33.61
CA ASN A 16 23.12 -3.03 -33.52
C ASN A 16 22.97 -1.99 -32.40
N TYR A 17 22.85 -0.72 -32.76
CA TYR A 17 22.40 0.35 -31.86
C TYR A 17 20.87 0.33 -31.76
N TRP A 18 20.33 -0.51 -30.87
CA TRP A 18 19.00 -0.34 -30.31
C TRP A 18 19.14 -0.35 -28.79
N GLN A 19 19.42 0.82 -28.21
CA GLN A 19 19.35 1.00 -26.76
C GLN A 19 18.47 2.22 -26.44
N THR A 20 17.42 1.90 -25.67
CA THR A 20 16.61 2.72 -24.77
C THR A 20 15.77 3.87 -25.35
N PHE A 21 14.49 3.58 -25.57
CA PHE A 21 13.40 4.57 -25.59
C PHE A 21 12.76 4.63 -24.20
N ASN A 22 12.97 5.72 -23.45
CA ASN A 22 12.22 6.00 -22.23
C ASN A 22 11.33 7.22 -22.48
N ALA A 23 10.02 7.03 -22.56
CA ALA A 23 9.06 8.12 -22.51
C ALA A 23 8.81 8.48 -21.03
N TRP A 24 8.99 9.75 -20.67
CA TRP A 24 8.66 10.28 -19.35
C TRP A 24 7.33 11.05 -19.43
N LEU A 25 6.42 10.79 -18.50
CA LEU A 25 5.21 11.59 -18.28
C LEU A 25 5.47 12.54 -17.10
N VAL A 26 5.51 13.84 -17.38
CA VAL A 26 5.48 14.89 -16.34
C VAL A 26 4.30 15.82 -16.67
N GLY A 27 3.19 15.67 -15.95
CA GLY A 27 2.03 16.54 -16.06
C GLY A 27 1.12 16.31 -17.29
N THR A 28 0.07 17.12 -17.40
CA THR A 28 -1.06 17.03 -18.36
C THR A 28 -0.69 17.30 -19.83
N ARG A 29 0.59 17.26 -20.19
CA ARG A 29 1.06 17.37 -21.58
C ARG A 29 2.16 16.35 -21.86
N THR A 30 1.97 15.60 -22.94
CA THR A 30 2.93 14.61 -23.45
C THR A 30 4.08 15.35 -24.15
N GLU A 31 5.24 15.49 -23.49
CA GLU A 31 6.48 15.93 -24.15
C GLU A 31 7.37 14.71 -24.44
N ILE A 32 7.66 14.47 -25.72
CA ILE A 32 8.60 13.43 -26.16
C ILE A 32 9.98 14.08 -26.27
N CYS A 33 10.85 13.83 -25.29
CA CYS A 33 12.24 14.27 -25.32
C CYS A 33 13.13 13.28 -26.09
N PHE A 34 13.84 13.77 -27.11
CA PHE A 34 14.87 13.01 -27.82
C PHE A 34 16.25 13.41 -27.31
N VAL A 35 17.02 12.45 -26.79
CA VAL A 35 18.45 12.64 -26.52
C VAL A 35 19.24 12.13 -27.72
N ILE A 36 19.75 13.05 -28.54
CA ILE A 36 20.65 12.71 -29.65
C ILE A 36 22.07 13.04 -29.20
N PRO A 37 22.99 12.06 -29.08
CA PRO A 37 24.38 12.36 -28.79
C PRO A 37 25.03 13.03 -30.01
N VAL A 38 25.34 14.32 -29.91
CA VAL A 38 26.10 15.04 -30.94
C VAL A 38 27.59 14.87 -30.64
N ARG A 39 28.30 14.13 -31.49
CA ARG A 39 29.78 14.11 -31.50
C ARG A 39 30.28 15.44 -32.09
N THR A 40 30.76 16.36 -31.27
CA THR A 40 31.50 17.52 -31.76
C THR A 40 32.92 17.10 -32.14
N ARG A 41 33.32 17.35 -33.38
CA ARG A 41 34.72 17.22 -33.82
C ARG A 41 35.56 18.28 -33.10
N ARG A 42 36.75 17.89 -32.61
CA ARG A 42 37.77 18.77 -32.05
C ARG A 42 38.02 19.97 -32.97
N ALA A 43 37.99 21.17 -32.41
CA ALA A 43 38.66 22.34 -32.95
C ALA A 43 39.94 22.60 -32.12
N SER A 44 40.99 22.94 -32.84
CA SER A 44 42.39 23.08 -32.44
C SER A 44 42.71 24.39 -31.70
N SER A 45 43.73 24.31 -30.82
CA SER A 45 44.72 25.33 -30.41
C SER A 45 44.25 26.71 -29.93
N VAL A 46 44.59 27.09 -28.68
CA VAL A 46 45.42 28.27 -28.28
C VAL A 46 45.86 28.07 -26.81
N ASP A 47 47.07 28.57 -26.50
CA ASP A 47 47.98 28.33 -25.37
C ASP A 47 47.63 28.92 -23.97
N ALA A 48 48.34 28.36 -22.96
CA ALA A 48 48.79 28.79 -21.61
C ALA A 48 48.23 30.10 -20.96
N ASP A 49 47.97 30.21 -19.65
CA ASP A 49 48.90 29.98 -18.52
C ASP A 49 48.20 30.09 -17.13
N SER A 50 48.88 29.64 -16.07
CA SER A 50 48.70 29.93 -14.61
C SER A 50 47.70 29.14 -13.71
N THR A 51 48.31 28.29 -12.86
CA THR A 51 48.09 28.03 -11.41
C THR A 51 46.75 28.34 -10.72
N ALA A 52 46.08 27.31 -10.15
CA ALA A 52 45.75 27.20 -8.71
C ALA A 52 44.78 26.03 -8.39
N SER A 53 45.15 25.29 -7.33
CA SER A 53 44.33 24.50 -6.38
C SER A 53 43.09 23.72 -6.88
N SER A 54 43.24 22.40 -6.79
CA SER A 54 42.18 21.39 -6.84
C SER A 54 41.09 21.60 -5.76
N ARG A 55 39.93 22.12 -6.17
CA ARG A 55 38.62 21.89 -5.54
C ARG A 55 37.68 21.34 -6.60
N CYS A 56 37.26 20.08 -6.46
CA CYS A 56 36.15 19.52 -7.21
C CYS A 56 34.86 20.27 -6.82
N MET A 57 34.48 21.26 -7.64
CA MET A 57 33.13 21.81 -7.68
C MET A 57 32.38 21.11 -8.82
N PHE A 58 31.29 20.43 -8.45
CA PHE A 58 30.24 20.04 -9.39
C PHE A 58 29.68 21.30 -10.07
N PRO A 59 29.63 21.39 -11.42
CA PRO A 59 28.77 22.36 -12.07
C PRO A 59 27.35 21.82 -12.11
N SER A 60 26.48 22.55 -11.43
CA SER A 60 25.03 22.54 -11.54
C SER A 60 24.56 22.88 -12.96
N ALA A 61 23.33 22.47 -13.26
CA ALA A 61 22.48 22.93 -14.36
C ALA A 61 22.95 22.62 -15.80
N THR A 62 22.61 21.42 -16.27
CA THR A 62 22.48 21.19 -17.73
C THR A 62 21.25 21.97 -18.22
N SER A 63 21.50 23.09 -18.88
CA SER A 63 20.47 23.90 -19.52
C SER A 63 19.89 23.14 -20.73
N ILE A 64 18.64 22.70 -20.61
CA ILE A 64 17.86 22.17 -21.73
C ILE A 64 17.44 23.36 -22.59
N ARG A 65 18.06 23.56 -23.75
CA ARG A 65 17.59 24.53 -24.74
C ARG A 65 16.52 23.89 -25.62
N VAL A 66 15.27 24.32 -25.44
CA VAL A 66 14.19 24.09 -26.41
C VAL A 66 14.40 25.04 -27.58
N ALA A 67 14.79 24.52 -28.74
CA ALA A 67 14.89 25.32 -29.95
C ALA A 67 13.51 25.55 -30.56
N ARG A 68 13.06 26.81 -30.65
CA ARG A 68 11.91 27.21 -31.46
C ARG A 68 12.25 27.01 -32.94
N ALA A 69 11.37 26.32 -33.67
CA ALA A 69 11.53 26.02 -35.08
C ALA A 69 11.48 27.31 -35.93
N GLY A 70 12.65 27.77 -36.39
CA GLY A 70 12.81 28.77 -37.44
C GLY A 70 13.44 28.14 -38.67
N THR A 71 12.65 28.02 -39.73
CA THR A 71 13.01 27.89 -41.16
C THR A 71 14.19 26.97 -41.58
N GLY A 72 13.85 25.89 -42.30
CA GLY A 72 14.51 25.58 -43.57
C GLY A 72 15.30 24.27 -43.70
N ARG A 73 15.92 23.72 -42.63
CA ARG A 73 16.79 22.52 -42.78
C ARG A 73 16.48 21.32 -41.90
N LEU A 74 15.49 21.39 -40.99
CA LEU A 74 15.02 20.22 -40.24
C LEU A 74 13.92 19.42 -40.97
N PHE A 75 13.35 19.97 -42.04
CA PHE A 75 12.24 19.36 -42.78
C PHE A 75 12.65 18.17 -43.66
N GLN A 76 13.94 18.01 -43.98
CA GLN A 76 14.43 16.90 -44.79
C GLN A 76 14.69 15.60 -43.99
N ILE A 77 14.91 15.69 -42.67
CA ILE A 77 15.06 14.49 -41.82
C ILE A 77 13.69 13.91 -41.40
N LEU A 78 12.65 14.74 -41.40
CA LEU A 78 11.27 14.37 -41.05
C LEU A 78 10.51 13.60 -42.15
N ARG A 79 11.10 13.40 -43.34
CA ARG A 79 10.50 12.62 -44.43
C ARG A 79 10.90 11.14 -44.50
N SER A 80 11.72 10.65 -43.57
CA SER A 80 11.93 9.20 -43.46
C SER A 80 10.68 8.56 -42.81
N GLY A 81 9.89 7.81 -43.59
CA GLY A 81 8.63 7.19 -43.15
C GLY A 81 8.74 6.29 -41.90
N ARG A 82 9.97 6.00 -41.43
CA ARG A 82 10.23 5.29 -40.18
C ARG A 82 9.82 6.08 -38.93
N LEU A 83 10.04 7.40 -38.86
CA LEU A 83 9.71 8.17 -37.64
C LEU A 83 8.20 8.36 -37.47
N HIS A 84 7.46 8.61 -38.55
CA HIS A 84 6.00 8.70 -38.51
C HIS A 84 5.38 7.37 -38.06
N SER A 85 5.93 6.23 -38.50
CA SER A 85 5.47 4.92 -38.05
C SER A 85 5.72 4.65 -36.56
N VAL A 86 6.77 5.25 -35.97
CA VAL A 86 7.11 5.10 -34.55
C VAL A 86 6.25 6.05 -33.71
N VAL A 87 6.13 7.31 -34.11
CA VAL A 87 5.26 8.28 -33.42
C VAL A 87 3.80 7.85 -33.50
N SER A 88 3.31 7.37 -34.65
CA SER A 88 1.94 6.84 -34.78
C SER A 88 1.73 5.50 -34.06
N ARG A 89 2.79 4.74 -33.76
CA ARG A 89 2.71 3.53 -32.92
C ARG A 89 2.73 3.88 -31.44
N CYS A 90 3.56 4.83 -31.01
CA CYS A 90 3.55 5.36 -29.66
C CYS A 90 2.24 6.10 -29.35
N ALA A 91 1.70 6.86 -30.30
CA ALA A 91 0.40 7.55 -30.17
C ALA A 91 -0.77 6.57 -30.10
N ARG A 92 -0.74 5.47 -30.88
CA ARG A 92 -1.75 4.40 -30.78
C ARG A 92 -1.62 3.58 -29.51
N ALA A 93 -0.41 3.22 -29.09
CA ALA A 93 -0.17 2.52 -27.83
C ALA A 93 -0.57 3.39 -26.61
N THR A 94 -0.40 4.71 -26.71
CA THR A 94 -0.85 5.65 -25.66
C THR A 94 -2.35 5.92 -25.71
N SER A 95 -3.02 5.90 -26.88
CA SER A 95 -4.48 5.98 -26.94
C SER A 95 -5.14 4.67 -26.50
N GLU A 96 -4.59 3.51 -26.85
CA GLU A 96 -5.04 2.20 -26.39
C GLU A 96 -4.80 2.01 -24.88
N ALA A 97 -3.74 2.58 -24.31
CA ALA A 97 -3.52 2.60 -22.86
C ALA A 97 -4.47 3.58 -22.11
N HIS A 98 -4.96 4.63 -22.77
CA HIS A 98 -5.91 5.59 -22.17
C HIS A 98 -7.37 5.09 -22.16
N ASP A 99 -7.71 4.11 -23.01
CA ASP A 99 -9.09 3.60 -23.16
C ASP A 99 -9.32 2.23 -22.48
N GLN A 100 -8.31 1.69 -21.80
CA GLN A 100 -8.44 0.40 -21.11
C GLN A 100 -9.11 0.57 -19.74
N LYS A 101 -10.39 0.21 -19.68
CA LYS A 101 -11.15 0.07 -18.44
C LYS A 101 -10.63 -1.09 -17.60
N MET A 102 -10.58 -0.90 -16.28
CA MET A 102 -10.28 -1.96 -15.31
C MET A 102 -11.25 -3.14 -15.45
N GLU A 103 -10.72 -4.35 -15.66
CA GLU A 103 -11.49 -5.60 -15.73
C GLU A 103 -11.95 -6.03 -14.32
N ARG A 104 -13.17 -6.57 -14.19
CA ARG A 104 -13.62 -7.27 -12.98
C ARG A 104 -13.72 -8.76 -13.31
N LEU A 105 -12.79 -9.54 -12.77
CA LEU A 105 -12.62 -10.97 -13.00
C LEU A 105 -13.29 -11.75 -11.87
N ASP A 106 -14.01 -12.81 -12.17
CA ASP A 106 -14.74 -13.63 -11.19
C ASP A 106 -13.89 -14.82 -10.74
N ALA A 107 -13.42 -14.82 -9.49
CA ALA A 107 -12.52 -15.85 -8.97
C ALA A 107 -13.15 -17.25 -8.88
N ARG A 108 -14.45 -17.40 -9.13
CA ARG A 108 -15.11 -18.72 -9.26
C ARG A 108 -14.84 -19.37 -10.61
N LYS A 109 -14.32 -18.61 -11.58
CA LYS A 109 -14.02 -19.09 -12.93
C LYS A 109 -12.51 -19.26 -13.08
N GLU A 110 -12.10 -20.49 -13.38
CA GLU A 110 -10.71 -20.86 -13.61
C GLU A 110 -10.02 -19.95 -14.64
N GLN A 111 -10.67 -19.71 -15.79
CA GLN A 111 -10.20 -18.81 -16.85
C GLN A 111 -9.91 -17.38 -16.40
N ASP A 112 -10.64 -16.89 -15.38
CA ASP A 112 -10.50 -15.52 -14.88
C ASP A 112 -9.29 -15.44 -13.92
N ILE A 113 -8.97 -16.53 -13.21
CA ILE A 113 -7.73 -16.64 -12.44
C ILE A 113 -6.52 -16.77 -13.39
N GLU A 114 -6.64 -17.57 -14.46
CA GLU A 114 -5.60 -17.67 -15.51
C GLU A 114 -5.35 -16.31 -16.19
N ARG A 115 -6.42 -15.56 -16.45
CA ARG A 115 -6.35 -14.20 -16.99
C ARG A 115 -5.61 -13.27 -16.02
N ALA A 116 -5.93 -13.31 -14.73
CA ALA A 116 -5.24 -12.53 -13.70
C ALA A 116 -3.74 -12.88 -13.62
N ALA A 117 -3.38 -14.17 -13.65
CA ALA A 117 -1.99 -14.63 -13.66
C ALA A 117 -1.24 -14.13 -14.91
N SER A 118 -1.86 -14.24 -16.08
CA SER A 118 -1.27 -13.77 -17.34
C SER A 118 -1.02 -12.26 -17.35
N LEU A 119 -1.94 -11.47 -16.77
CA LEU A 119 -1.78 -10.03 -16.61
C LEU A 119 -0.59 -9.68 -15.70
N LEU A 120 -0.47 -10.36 -14.55
CA LEU A 120 0.66 -10.16 -13.63
C LEU A 120 2.00 -10.53 -14.28
N ALA A 121 2.07 -11.68 -14.96
CA ALA A 121 3.26 -12.10 -15.70
C ALA A 121 3.63 -11.13 -16.84
N ALA A 122 2.64 -10.46 -17.43
CA ALA A 122 2.85 -9.40 -18.43
C ALA A 122 3.26 -8.05 -17.81
N GLY A 123 3.45 -7.97 -16.49
CA GLY A 123 3.83 -6.75 -15.77
C GLY A 123 2.69 -5.76 -15.53
N CYS A 124 1.44 -6.18 -15.67
CA CYS A 124 0.26 -5.36 -15.34
C CYS A 124 -0.09 -5.44 -13.85
N LEU A 125 -0.80 -4.43 -13.36
CA LEU A 125 -1.33 -4.43 -11.99
C LEU A 125 -2.65 -5.20 -11.90
N VAL A 126 -2.72 -6.12 -10.94
CA VAL A 126 -3.94 -6.87 -10.64
C VAL A 126 -4.21 -6.82 -9.14
N ALA A 127 -5.41 -6.38 -8.76
CA ALA A 127 -5.85 -6.50 -7.38
C ALA A 127 -6.47 -7.87 -7.11
N PHE A 128 -6.17 -8.48 -5.97
CA PHE A 128 -6.67 -9.81 -5.60
C PHE A 128 -6.94 -9.94 -4.09
N PRO A 129 -7.89 -10.78 -3.66
CA PRO A 129 -8.21 -10.97 -2.25
C PRO A 129 -7.10 -11.72 -1.51
N THR A 130 -6.98 -11.45 -0.21
CA THR A 130 -6.30 -12.34 0.74
C THR A 130 -7.22 -12.55 1.95
N GLU A 131 -6.81 -13.36 2.93
CA GLU A 131 -7.54 -13.51 4.20
C GLU A 131 -7.46 -12.23 5.05
N THR A 132 -6.53 -11.32 4.72
CA THR A 132 -6.33 -10.06 5.46
C THR A 132 -7.08 -8.89 4.83
N VAL A 133 -6.60 -8.44 3.67
CA VAL A 133 -7.15 -7.33 2.87
C VAL A 133 -6.85 -7.61 1.40
N TYR A 134 -7.54 -6.96 0.47
CA TYR A 134 -7.18 -7.01 -0.94
C TYR A 134 -5.79 -6.40 -1.17
N GLY A 135 -4.95 -7.10 -1.94
CA GLY A 135 -3.62 -6.66 -2.33
C GLY A 135 -3.59 -6.14 -3.77
N LEU A 136 -2.79 -5.11 -4.06
CA LEU A 136 -2.53 -4.62 -5.42
C LEU A 136 -1.22 -5.21 -5.91
N GLY A 137 -1.32 -6.30 -6.67
CA GLY A 137 -0.18 -7.10 -7.11
C GLY A 137 0.53 -6.56 -8.34
N ALA A 138 1.84 -6.73 -8.34
CA ALA A 138 2.72 -6.70 -9.51
C ALA A 138 3.81 -7.78 -9.35
N ASP A 139 4.39 -8.23 -10.45
CA ASP A 139 5.57 -9.09 -10.41
C ASP A 139 6.73 -8.40 -9.67
N ALA A 140 7.25 -9.05 -8.63
CA ALA A 140 8.32 -8.54 -7.78
C ALA A 140 9.69 -8.50 -8.47
N PHE A 141 9.90 -9.29 -9.52
CA PHE A 141 11.11 -9.24 -10.34
C PHE A 141 11.03 -8.20 -11.45
N ASN A 142 9.83 -7.66 -11.72
CA ASN A 142 9.63 -6.59 -12.70
C ASN A 142 9.61 -5.22 -12.03
N ASP A 143 10.74 -4.52 -12.09
CA ASP A 143 10.93 -3.21 -11.47
C ASP A 143 10.02 -2.10 -12.04
N ALA A 144 9.62 -2.17 -13.32
CA ALA A 144 8.64 -1.26 -13.89
C ALA A 144 7.22 -1.53 -13.34
N ALA A 145 6.85 -2.81 -13.20
CA ALA A 145 5.58 -3.21 -12.61
C ALA A 145 5.52 -2.81 -11.13
N ALA A 146 6.59 -3.05 -10.36
CA ALA A 146 6.69 -2.62 -8.97
C ALA A 146 6.54 -1.09 -8.82
N ARG A 147 7.18 -0.28 -9.67
CA ARG A 147 6.99 1.18 -9.69
C ARG A 147 5.56 1.59 -9.96
N SER A 148 4.85 0.87 -10.83
CA SER A 148 3.47 1.20 -11.16
C SER A 148 2.53 1.05 -9.96
N ILE A 149 2.83 0.19 -8.98
CA ILE A 149 2.10 0.12 -7.70
C ILE A 149 2.16 1.47 -6.96
N PHE A 150 3.36 2.05 -6.86
CA PHE A 150 3.54 3.33 -6.17
C PHE A 150 2.81 4.47 -6.88
N ALA A 151 2.91 4.49 -8.22
CA ALA A 151 2.21 5.46 -9.05
C ALA A 151 0.68 5.36 -8.91
N ALA A 152 0.12 4.14 -9.00
CA ALA A 152 -1.31 3.90 -8.92
C ALA A 152 -1.89 4.32 -7.56
N LYS A 153 -1.13 4.09 -6.48
CA LYS A 153 -1.58 4.38 -5.11
C LYS A 153 -1.26 5.80 -4.65
N GLY A 154 -0.42 6.56 -5.36
CA GLY A 154 0.19 7.78 -4.83
C GLY A 154 1.01 7.52 -3.56
N ARG A 155 1.73 6.39 -3.51
CA ARG A 155 2.47 5.91 -2.33
C ARG A 155 3.91 6.46 -2.34
N PRO A 156 4.47 6.91 -1.20
CA PRO A 156 5.89 7.22 -1.08
C PRO A 156 6.79 6.03 -1.42
N SER A 157 7.86 6.24 -2.18
CA SER A 157 8.75 5.18 -2.67
C SER A 157 9.70 4.61 -1.60
N ASP A 158 9.82 5.25 -0.44
CA ASP A 158 10.64 4.81 0.70
C ASP A 158 9.94 3.77 1.58
N ASN A 159 8.74 3.31 1.20
CA ASN A 159 7.94 2.35 1.96
C ASN A 159 7.90 0.98 1.26
N PRO A 160 8.64 -0.03 1.77
CA PRO A 160 8.80 -1.32 1.09
C PRO A 160 7.47 -2.05 0.89
N LEU A 161 7.45 -3.03 -0.01
CA LEU A 161 6.30 -3.87 -0.33
C LEU A 161 6.47 -5.28 0.26
N ILE A 162 5.35 -5.97 0.50
CA ILE A 162 5.35 -7.38 0.92
C ILE A 162 5.23 -8.25 -0.34
N VAL A 163 6.14 -9.20 -0.48
CA VAL A 163 6.12 -10.21 -1.54
C VAL A 163 5.29 -11.40 -1.10
N HIS A 164 4.40 -11.84 -1.97
CA HIS A 164 3.55 -13.00 -1.78
C HIS A 164 4.00 -14.15 -2.68
N VAL A 165 4.04 -15.34 -2.11
CA VAL A 165 4.37 -16.61 -2.78
C VAL A 165 3.39 -17.68 -2.33
N ASP A 166 3.22 -18.75 -3.11
CA ASP A 166 2.27 -19.82 -2.81
C ASP A 166 2.74 -20.76 -1.68
N SER A 167 4.05 -20.94 -1.51
CA SER A 167 4.61 -21.83 -0.50
C SER A 167 6.03 -21.46 -0.09
N ILE A 168 6.52 -22.07 1.00
CA ILE A 168 7.93 -21.93 1.42
C ILE A 168 8.88 -22.56 0.40
N GLU A 169 8.50 -23.64 -0.26
CA GLU A 169 9.30 -24.24 -1.34
C GLU A 169 9.41 -23.31 -2.54
N SER A 170 8.32 -22.63 -2.88
CA SER A 170 8.31 -21.61 -3.94
C SER A 170 9.20 -20.42 -3.57
N LEU A 171 9.16 -19.96 -2.31
CA LEU A 171 10.08 -18.96 -1.79
C LEU A 171 11.54 -19.37 -1.99
N LEU A 172 11.91 -20.58 -1.57
CA LEU A 172 13.29 -21.07 -1.67
C LEU A 172 13.72 -21.22 -3.14
N ARG A 173 12.84 -21.70 -4.02
CA ARG A 173 13.13 -21.82 -5.47
C ARG A 173 13.23 -20.48 -6.18
N SER A 174 12.49 -19.45 -5.73
CA SER A 174 12.50 -18.12 -6.36
C SER A 174 13.85 -17.40 -6.26
N GLY A 175 14.70 -17.79 -5.31
CA GLY A 175 15.98 -17.11 -5.07
C GLY A 175 15.84 -15.69 -4.50
N LEU A 176 14.67 -15.31 -3.97
CA LEU A 176 14.38 -13.95 -3.51
C LEU A 176 15.01 -13.62 -2.14
N VAL A 177 15.25 -14.63 -1.31
CA VAL A 177 15.79 -14.51 0.05
C VAL A 177 17.12 -15.25 0.17
N ALA A 178 17.97 -14.81 1.10
CA ALA A 178 19.17 -15.55 1.44
C ALA A 178 18.81 -16.90 2.10
N THR A 179 19.60 -17.92 1.79
CA THR A 179 19.44 -19.28 2.33
C THR A 179 20.72 -19.75 3.02
N PRO A 180 20.64 -20.58 4.08
CA PRO A 180 19.42 -21.13 4.69
C PRO A 180 18.60 -20.07 5.45
N LEU A 181 17.30 -20.31 5.63
CA LEU A 181 16.44 -19.44 6.44
C LEU A 181 16.81 -19.52 7.93
N PRO A 182 16.73 -18.41 8.68
CA PRO A 182 16.85 -18.44 10.14
C PRO A 182 15.94 -19.47 10.81
N GLU A 183 16.39 -20.07 11.90
CA GLU A 183 15.60 -21.09 12.62
C GLU A 183 14.25 -20.54 13.11
N ILE A 184 14.26 -19.33 13.66
CA ILE A 184 13.04 -18.63 14.10
C ILE A 184 12.08 -18.44 12.93
N ALA A 185 12.59 -18.03 11.76
CA ALA A 185 11.79 -17.88 10.56
C ALA A 185 11.14 -19.20 10.14
N ARG A 186 11.88 -20.33 10.21
CA ARG A 186 11.35 -21.66 9.90
C ARG A 186 10.25 -22.10 10.88
N LYS A 187 10.44 -21.89 12.19
CA LYS A 187 9.42 -22.23 13.21
C LYS A 187 8.14 -21.42 13.01
N LEU A 188 8.28 -20.12 12.82
CA LEU A 188 7.14 -19.23 12.59
C LEU A 188 6.43 -19.53 11.27
N ALA A 189 7.17 -19.79 10.18
CA ALA A 189 6.59 -20.20 8.91
C ALA A 189 5.84 -21.52 9.04
N ALA A 190 6.41 -22.53 9.71
CA ALA A 190 5.75 -23.82 9.91
C ALA A 190 4.44 -23.71 10.72
N ALA A 191 4.36 -22.76 11.66
CA ALA A 191 3.17 -22.55 12.48
C ALA A 191 2.09 -21.70 11.79
N PHE A 192 2.48 -20.72 10.98
CA PHE A 192 1.57 -19.66 10.53
C PHE A 192 1.52 -19.43 9.02
N TRP A 193 2.27 -20.18 8.21
CA TRP A 193 2.14 -20.19 6.75
C TRP A 193 1.49 -21.49 6.25
N PRO A 194 0.51 -21.41 5.34
CA PRO A 194 -0.16 -20.19 4.84
C PRO A 194 -0.96 -19.45 5.92
N GLY A 195 -0.93 -18.11 5.93
CA GLY A 195 -1.67 -17.32 6.90
C GLY A 195 -1.22 -15.87 7.07
N PRO A 196 -1.79 -15.14 8.05
CA PRO A 196 -1.66 -13.69 8.21
C PRO A 196 -0.35 -13.27 8.90
N LEU A 197 0.74 -14.01 8.66
CA LEU A 197 2.08 -13.68 9.12
C LEU A 197 2.98 -13.23 7.97
N THR A 198 3.72 -12.14 8.16
CA THR A 198 4.76 -11.66 7.26
C THR A 198 6.09 -11.69 7.99
N LEU A 199 7.11 -12.28 7.36
CA LEU A 199 8.47 -12.34 7.88
C LEU A 199 9.37 -11.41 7.07
N VAL A 200 10.11 -10.52 7.74
CA VAL A 200 11.19 -9.77 7.10
C VAL A 200 12.46 -10.62 7.16
N LEU A 201 13.00 -10.93 6.00
CA LEU A 201 14.13 -11.84 5.80
C LEU A 201 15.26 -11.12 5.05
N PRO A 202 16.52 -11.59 5.15
CA PRO A 202 17.60 -11.06 4.33
C PRO A 202 17.29 -11.30 2.84
N LYS A 203 17.39 -10.26 2.02
CA LYS A 203 17.28 -10.36 0.56
C LYS A 203 18.53 -11.04 0.02
N ARG A 204 18.38 -11.92 -0.97
CA ARG A 204 19.54 -12.47 -1.68
C ARG A 204 20.27 -11.35 -2.42
N ARG A 205 21.58 -11.19 -2.22
CA ARG A 205 22.39 -10.24 -3.00
C ARG A 205 22.88 -10.90 -4.28
N ARG A 206 23.04 -10.09 -5.33
CA ARG A 206 23.62 -10.53 -6.61
C ARG A 206 25.06 -11.07 -6.47
N THR A 207 25.77 -10.63 -5.43
CA THR A 207 27.13 -11.08 -5.08
C THR A 207 27.15 -12.45 -4.39
N ASP A 208 26.00 -12.94 -3.92
CA ASP A 208 25.90 -14.24 -3.26
C ASP A 208 25.89 -15.39 -4.28
N ASN A 209 25.94 -15.07 -5.58
CA ASN A 209 26.08 -16.03 -6.66
C ASN A 209 27.45 -16.71 -6.55
N GLY A 210 27.46 -17.99 -6.16
CA GLY A 210 28.65 -18.83 -6.29
C GLY A 210 29.09 -18.90 -7.76
N ALA A 211 30.35 -19.23 -8.00
CA ALA A 211 31.00 -19.24 -9.34
C ALA A 211 30.37 -20.17 -10.41
N GLY A 212 29.17 -20.71 -10.18
CA GLY A 212 28.43 -21.60 -11.08
C GLY A 212 26.95 -21.25 -11.32
N GLU A 213 26.42 -20.14 -10.80
CA GLU A 213 25.03 -19.74 -11.08
C GLU A 213 24.92 -18.86 -12.32
N ALA A 214 23.84 -19.07 -13.10
CA ALA A 214 23.64 -18.40 -14.37
C ALA A 214 23.66 -16.86 -14.20
N PRO A 215 24.42 -16.10 -15.02
CA PRO A 215 24.57 -14.65 -14.90
C PRO A 215 23.25 -13.83 -15.07
N ASN A 216 22.13 -14.51 -15.35
CA ASN A 216 20.81 -13.95 -15.65
C ASN A 216 19.70 -14.39 -14.66
N ALA A 217 20.04 -14.92 -13.47
CA ALA A 217 19.02 -15.21 -12.46
C ALA A 217 18.20 -13.95 -12.11
N PRO A 218 16.86 -14.01 -12.03
CA PRO A 218 16.03 -12.86 -11.69
C PRO A 218 16.45 -12.26 -10.34
N SER A 219 16.63 -10.95 -10.27
CA SER A 219 16.92 -10.24 -9.02
C SER A 219 15.70 -9.47 -8.57
N LEU A 220 15.41 -9.50 -7.27
CA LEU A 220 14.34 -8.69 -6.67
C LEU A 220 14.54 -7.20 -6.99
N SER A 221 13.49 -6.55 -7.50
CA SER A 221 13.51 -5.11 -7.76
C SER A 221 13.84 -4.32 -6.49
N ASP A 222 14.75 -3.35 -6.59
CA ASP A 222 15.06 -2.45 -5.48
C ASP A 222 13.87 -1.56 -5.10
N THR A 223 12.94 -1.33 -6.03
CA THR A 223 11.66 -0.65 -5.77
C THR A 223 10.81 -1.43 -4.76
N VAL A 224 10.86 -2.77 -4.78
CA VAL A 224 10.11 -3.62 -3.83
C VAL A 224 10.65 -3.46 -2.41
N THR A 225 11.98 -3.41 -2.24
CA THR A 225 12.60 -3.31 -0.91
C THR A 225 12.90 -1.89 -0.47
N ALA A 226 12.55 -0.88 -1.28
CA ALA A 226 12.95 0.51 -1.07
C ALA A 226 14.48 0.67 -0.88
N GLY A 227 15.26 -0.17 -1.57
CA GLY A 227 16.72 -0.22 -1.45
C GLY A 227 17.27 -0.92 -0.19
N LEU A 228 16.41 -1.51 0.65
CA LEU A 228 16.85 -2.26 1.82
C LEU A 228 17.49 -3.61 1.43
N ASP A 229 18.36 -4.10 2.32
CA ASP A 229 18.99 -5.42 2.27
C ASP A 229 18.06 -6.55 2.75
N THR A 230 16.81 -6.22 3.08
CA THR A 230 15.80 -7.14 3.58
C THR A 230 14.54 -7.08 2.73
N VAL A 231 13.75 -8.14 2.78
CA VAL A 231 12.47 -8.24 2.08
C VAL A 231 11.42 -8.86 2.99
N ALA A 232 10.22 -8.28 2.98
CA ALA A 232 9.07 -8.80 3.69
C ALA A 232 8.34 -9.84 2.81
N VAL A 233 8.15 -11.05 3.31
CA VAL A 233 7.55 -12.17 2.58
C VAL A 233 6.36 -12.74 3.33
N ARG A 234 5.36 -13.22 2.61
CA ARG A 234 4.19 -13.91 3.15
C ARG A 234 3.68 -15.00 2.21
N VAL A 235 3.13 -16.06 2.81
CA VAL A 235 2.31 -17.05 2.12
C VAL A 235 0.85 -16.84 2.57
N PRO A 236 -0.03 -16.23 1.76
CA PRO A 236 -1.42 -15.96 2.17
C PRO A 236 -2.25 -17.26 2.21
N SER A 237 -3.17 -17.42 3.15
CA SER A 237 -4.01 -18.63 3.26
C SER A 237 -5.26 -18.63 2.37
N ASN A 238 -5.64 -17.47 1.82
CA ASN A 238 -6.83 -17.37 0.97
C ASN A 238 -6.74 -18.26 -0.28
N ALA A 239 -7.80 -19.04 -0.54
CA ALA A 239 -7.83 -20.02 -1.63
C ALA A 239 -7.65 -19.39 -3.02
N VAL A 240 -8.21 -18.21 -3.27
CA VAL A 240 -8.08 -17.48 -4.54
C VAL A 240 -6.64 -16.97 -4.71
N ALA A 241 -6.06 -16.35 -3.68
CA ALA A 241 -4.66 -15.92 -3.70
C ALA A 241 -3.72 -17.11 -3.96
N GLN A 242 -3.94 -18.22 -3.26
CA GLN A 242 -3.17 -19.45 -3.40
C GLN A 242 -3.24 -20.03 -4.81
N GLN A 243 -4.44 -20.04 -5.40
CA GLN A 243 -4.64 -20.45 -6.79
C GLN A 243 -3.91 -19.53 -7.78
N LEU A 244 -4.02 -18.22 -7.61
CA LEU A 244 -3.32 -17.24 -8.45
C LEU A 244 -1.80 -17.41 -8.37
N LEU A 245 -1.24 -17.49 -7.16
CA LEU A 245 0.19 -17.58 -6.91
C LEU A 245 0.79 -18.91 -7.41
N ARG A 246 0.05 -20.04 -7.31
CA ARG A 246 0.50 -21.32 -7.88
C ARG A 246 0.64 -21.29 -9.40
N ARG A 247 -0.23 -20.56 -10.10
CA ARG A 247 -0.15 -20.42 -11.57
C ARG A 247 1.03 -19.57 -12.01
N LEU A 248 1.42 -18.61 -11.18
CA LEU A 248 2.60 -17.77 -11.38
C LEU A 248 3.90 -18.52 -11.04
N GLY A 249 3.88 -19.29 -9.95
CA GLY A 249 5.02 -20.08 -9.50
C GLY A 249 6.20 -19.23 -9.00
N PRO A 250 7.38 -19.87 -8.78
CA PRO A 250 8.55 -19.19 -8.23
C PRO A 250 9.17 -18.14 -9.17
N GLU A 251 8.80 -18.16 -10.44
CA GLU A 251 9.28 -17.23 -11.46
C GLU A 251 8.63 -15.84 -11.37
N HIS A 252 7.44 -15.74 -10.77
CA HIS A 252 6.71 -14.49 -10.63
C HIS A 252 6.15 -14.29 -9.19
N PRO A 253 7.01 -14.15 -8.16
CA PRO A 253 6.57 -13.71 -6.85
C PRO A 253 5.85 -12.36 -6.94
N VAL A 254 4.79 -12.15 -6.15
CA VAL A 254 3.92 -10.96 -6.33
C VAL A 254 4.14 -9.96 -5.21
N ALA A 255 4.71 -8.80 -5.52
CA ALA A 255 4.74 -7.67 -4.60
C ALA A 255 3.34 -7.06 -4.51
N ALA A 256 2.74 -7.01 -3.32
CA ALA A 256 1.38 -6.51 -3.13
C ALA A 256 1.20 -5.78 -1.79
N PRO A 257 1.15 -4.44 -1.76
CA PRO A 257 0.55 -3.72 -0.64
C PRO A 257 -0.98 -3.78 -0.71
N SER A 258 -1.68 -3.26 0.30
CA SER A 258 -3.15 -3.11 0.28
C SER A 258 -3.62 -2.35 -0.98
N ALA A 259 -4.76 -2.74 -1.57
CA ALA A 259 -5.28 -2.21 -2.84
C ALA A 259 -6.15 -0.95 -2.68
N ASN A 260 -5.63 0.05 -1.97
CA ASN A 260 -6.29 1.34 -1.75
C ASN A 260 -5.46 2.51 -2.25
N LEU A 261 -6.10 3.66 -2.47
CA LEU A 261 -5.36 4.93 -2.54
C LEU A 261 -4.67 5.20 -1.20
N SER A 262 -3.44 5.72 -1.24
CA SER A 262 -2.64 5.94 -0.03
C SER A 262 -3.36 6.85 0.96
N GLY A 263 -3.37 6.46 2.23
CA GLY A 263 -4.04 7.16 3.32
C GLY A 263 -5.43 6.60 3.68
N ARG A 264 -6.19 6.11 2.70
CA ARG A 264 -7.54 5.56 2.90
C ARG A 264 -7.53 4.27 3.74
N PRO A 265 -8.65 3.84 4.35
CA PRO A 265 -8.79 2.51 4.97
C PRO A 265 -8.43 1.40 3.98
N SER A 266 -7.92 0.26 4.45
CA SER A 266 -7.58 -0.84 3.54
C SER A 266 -8.85 -1.48 2.95
N PRO A 267 -8.79 -2.09 1.76
CA PRO A 267 -9.95 -2.68 1.11
C PRO A 267 -10.16 -4.13 1.59
N THR A 268 -11.32 -4.41 2.18
CA THR A 268 -11.74 -5.78 2.54
C THR A 268 -12.72 -6.43 1.55
N ARG A 269 -13.01 -5.74 0.42
CA ARG A 269 -13.97 -6.16 -0.62
C ARG A 269 -13.50 -5.69 -2.00
N ALA A 270 -13.86 -6.41 -3.06
CA ALA A 270 -13.58 -5.99 -4.43
C ALA A 270 -14.17 -4.61 -4.74
N ALA A 271 -15.37 -4.33 -4.22
CA ALA A 271 -16.04 -3.03 -4.39
C ALA A 271 -15.22 -1.85 -3.84
N HIS A 272 -14.47 -2.05 -2.74
CA HIS A 272 -13.59 -1.02 -2.19
C HIS A 272 -12.46 -0.68 -3.17
N VAL A 273 -11.85 -1.71 -3.78
CA VAL A 273 -10.78 -1.54 -4.78
C VAL A 273 -11.30 -0.80 -6.00
N VAL A 274 -12.47 -1.20 -6.51
CA VAL A 274 -13.08 -0.57 -7.68
C VAL A 274 -13.31 0.92 -7.44
N ARG A 275 -13.87 1.30 -6.29
CA ARG A 275 -14.13 2.72 -5.95
C ARG A 275 -12.84 3.53 -5.84
N ASP A 276 -11.79 2.96 -5.27
CA ASP A 276 -10.52 3.65 -5.08
C ASP A 276 -9.80 3.93 -6.43
N PHE A 277 -9.90 3.04 -7.43
CA PHE A 277 -9.12 3.16 -8.66
C PHE A 277 -9.90 3.45 -9.96
N ALA A 278 -11.23 3.25 -9.99
CA ALA A 278 -12.01 3.42 -11.23
C ALA A 278 -11.96 4.84 -11.81
N ASN A 279 -11.80 5.85 -10.95
CA ASN A 279 -11.75 7.26 -11.35
C ASN A 279 -10.31 7.81 -11.44
N ALA A 280 -9.28 7.01 -11.15
CA ALA A 280 -7.90 7.43 -11.33
C ALA A 280 -7.57 7.55 -12.82
N GLN A 281 -6.95 8.66 -13.24
CA GLN A 281 -6.62 8.91 -14.64
C GLN A 281 -5.11 9.21 -14.78
N PRO A 282 -4.35 8.40 -15.56
CA PRO A 282 -4.77 7.13 -16.17
C PRO A 282 -5.01 6.03 -15.11
N CYS A 283 -5.96 5.14 -15.36
CA CYS A 283 -6.18 3.98 -14.50
C CYS A 283 -5.07 2.94 -14.76
N LEU A 284 -4.14 2.79 -13.81
CA LEU A 284 -3.03 1.85 -13.95
C LEU A 284 -3.39 0.42 -13.53
N VAL A 285 -4.54 0.22 -12.85
CA VAL A 285 -4.99 -1.08 -12.38
C VAL A 285 -5.73 -1.79 -13.50
N ARG A 286 -5.17 -2.91 -13.97
CA ARG A 286 -5.69 -3.59 -15.17
C ARG A 286 -6.88 -4.49 -14.87
N ALA A 287 -6.89 -5.12 -13.70
CA ALA A 287 -7.98 -5.98 -13.25
C ALA A 287 -8.13 -6.00 -11.73
N VAL A 288 -9.34 -6.30 -11.28
CA VAL A 288 -9.66 -6.76 -9.92
C VAL A 288 -10.17 -8.19 -10.03
N LEU A 289 -9.43 -9.13 -9.45
CA LEU A 289 -9.90 -10.49 -9.24
C LEU A 289 -10.82 -10.49 -8.03
N ASP A 290 -12.11 -10.60 -8.29
CA ASP A 290 -13.17 -10.58 -7.30
C ASP A 290 -13.37 -11.99 -6.73
N GLY A 291 -12.90 -12.18 -5.50
CA GLY A 291 -13.11 -13.40 -4.73
C GLY A 291 -13.87 -13.13 -3.44
N ASP A 292 -14.71 -12.10 -3.43
CA ASP A 292 -15.63 -11.80 -2.35
C ASP A 292 -16.53 -13.02 -2.10
N ALA A 293 -16.32 -13.69 -0.96
CA ALA A 293 -17.13 -14.80 -0.48
C ALA A 293 -17.94 -14.34 0.74
N SER A 294 -19.16 -14.85 0.88
CA SER A 294 -19.96 -14.65 2.10
C SER A 294 -19.48 -15.60 3.20
N ASP A 295 -19.26 -15.08 4.41
CA ASP A 295 -19.12 -15.90 5.61
C ASP A 295 -20.47 -16.55 6.01
N ASP A 296 -20.47 -17.39 7.06
CA ASP A 296 -21.67 -18.07 7.56
C ASP A 296 -22.78 -17.11 8.04
N ALA A 297 -22.42 -15.85 8.32
CA ALA A 297 -23.34 -14.78 8.71
C ALA A 297 -23.76 -13.91 7.50
N GLY A 298 -23.35 -14.27 6.28
CA GLY A 298 -23.67 -13.56 5.04
C GLY A 298 -22.81 -12.33 4.79
N HIS A 299 -21.78 -12.06 5.60
CA HIS A 299 -20.87 -10.94 5.37
C HIS A 299 -19.92 -11.26 4.24
N VAL A 300 -19.81 -10.33 3.30
CA VAL A 300 -18.93 -10.47 2.15
C VAL A 300 -17.69 -9.63 2.39
N MET A 301 -16.66 -10.18 3.04
CA MET A 301 -15.40 -9.49 3.33
C MET A 301 -14.25 -10.47 3.66
N CYS A 302 -13.01 -9.96 3.70
CA CYS A 302 -11.83 -10.73 4.13
C CYS A 302 -11.97 -11.26 5.57
N ASP A 303 -11.51 -12.49 5.81
CA ASP A 303 -11.68 -13.23 7.07
C ASP A 303 -11.13 -12.51 8.31
N VAL A 304 -9.92 -11.95 8.21
CA VAL A 304 -9.25 -11.24 9.31
C VAL A 304 -9.59 -9.74 9.31
N GLY A 305 -9.79 -9.15 8.13
CA GLY A 305 -10.12 -7.73 7.92
C GLY A 305 -9.06 -6.71 8.33
N LEU A 306 -7.94 -7.14 8.92
CA LEU A 306 -6.75 -6.34 9.24
C LEU A 306 -5.54 -6.87 8.47
N GLU A 307 -4.51 -6.04 8.25
CA GLU A 307 -3.28 -6.54 7.61
C GLU A 307 -2.52 -7.55 8.48
N SER A 308 -1.65 -8.33 7.83
CA SER A 308 -0.78 -9.32 8.48
C SER A 308 0.08 -8.73 9.59
N THR A 309 0.35 -9.57 10.60
CA THR A 309 1.41 -9.33 11.58
C THR A 309 2.75 -9.35 10.85
N VAL A 310 3.61 -8.36 11.09
CA VAL A 310 4.95 -8.28 10.47
C VAL A 310 6.01 -8.43 11.53
N VAL A 311 6.87 -9.43 11.36
CA VAL A 311 7.97 -9.73 12.27
C VAL A 311 9.31 -9.64 11.55
N ASP A 312 10.22 -8.81 12.07
CA ASP A 312 11.61 -8.77 11.63
C ASP A 312 12.38 -9.94 12.26
N VAL A 313 12.82 -10.86 11.41
CA VAL A 313 13.69 -11.99 11.75
C VAL A 313 14.96 -11.95 10.89
N SER A 314 15.23 -10.83 10.20
CA SER A 314 16.36 -10.70 9.27
C SER A 314 17.71 -10.61 9.98
N CYS A 315 17.73 -10.20 11.25
CA CYS A 315 18.95 -10.05 12.05
C CYS A 315 19.23 -11.26 12.96
N CYS A 316 18.47 -12.34 12.87
CA CYS A 316 18.69 -13.53 13.71
C CYS A 316 19.43 -14.62 12.92
N ILE A 317 20.69 -14.83 13.31
CA ILE A 317 21.57 -15.94 12.91
C ILE A 317 22.12 -15.81 11.47
N ASP A 318 23.44 -15.62 11.34
CA ASP A 318 24.12 -15.67 10.04
C ASP A 318 24.11 -17.08 9.43
N ALA A 319 24.58 -17.19 8.18
CA ALA A 319 24.67 -18.46 7.45
C ALA A 319 25.50 -19.56 8.15
N HIS A 320 26.17 -19.25 9.27
CA HIS A 320 27.02 -20.14 10.05
C HIS A 320 26.46 -20.44 11.45
N GLY A 321 25.22 -20.05 11.74
CA GLY A 321 24.61 -20.32 13.05
C GLY A 321 24.98 -19.31 14.14
N LYS A 322 25.63 -18.19 13.81
CA LYS A 322 26.07 -17.20 14.81
C LYS A 322 25.09 -16.03 14.92
N ARG A 323 24.69 -15.65 16.13
CA ARG A 323 23.85 -14.46 16.39
C ARG A 323 24.54 -13.20 15.86
N THR A 324 23.98 -12.60 14.81
CA THR A 324 24.41 -11.31 14.27
C THR A 324 23.45 -10.20 14.68
N GLY A 325 23.39 -9.90 15.98
CA GLY A 325 22.80 -8.66 16.46
C GLY A 325 21.38 -8.76 17.07
N THR A 326 20.54 -7.79 16.68
CA THR A 326 19.28 -7.40 17.36
C THR A 326 18.24 -8.52 17.36
N PRO A 327 17.51 -8.69 18.48
CA PRO A 327 16.49 -9.72 18.58
C PRO A 327 15.32 -9.53 17.60
N PRO A 328 14.47 -10.58 17.41
CA PRO A 328 13.25 -10.46 16.60
C PRO A 328 12.41 -9.24 17.00
N CYS A 329 11.68 -8.65 16.06
CA CYS A 329 10.90 -7.46 16.38
C CYS A 329 9.52 -7.52 15.73
N ILE A 330 8.46 -7.28 16.50
CA ILE A 330 7.13 -7.06 15.93
C ILE A 330 7.12 -5.64 15.38
N LEU A 331 7.17 -5.54 14.05
CA LEU A 331 7.09 -4.27 13.35
C LEU A 331 5.63 -3.83 13.21
N ARG A 332 4.71 -4.76 13.01
CA ARG A 332 3.29 -4.43 12.87
C ARG A 332 2.40 -5.50 13.52
N PRO A 333 1.51 -5.14 14.45
CA PRO A 333 0.53 -6.06 14.99
C PRO A 333 -0.57 -6.34 13.95
N GLY A 334 -1.06 -7.57 13.93
CA GLY A 334 -2.10 -8.08 13.03
C GLY A 334 -2.80 -9.30 13.65
N GLY A 335 -3.33 -10.19 12.81
CA GLY A 335 -4.09 -11.35 13.26
C GLY A 335 -3.29 -12.41 14.04
N ILE A 336 -1.96 -12.45 13.90
CA ILE A 336 -1.09 -13.31 14.74
C ILE A 336 -0.61 -12.48 15.93
N THR A 337 -1.01 -12.88 17.14
CA THR A 337 -0.70 -12.14 18.37
C THR A 337 0.73 -12.39 18.86
N ARG A 338 1.23 -11.53 19.75
CA ARG A 338 2.52 -11.73 20.42
C ARG A 338 2.58 -13.09 21.11
N GLN A 339 1.53 -13.45 21.85
CA GLN A 339 1.46 -14.71 22.60
C GLN A 339 1.52 -15.94 21.67
N MET A 340 0.92 -15.85 20.48
CA MET A 340 1.03 -16.89 19.45
C MET A 340 2.46 -17.02 18.94
N LEU A 341 3.14 -15.89 18.67
CA LEU A 341 4.53 -15.88 18.21
C LEU A 341 5.48 -16.49 19.26
N GLU A 342 5.31 -16.12 20.53
CA GLU A 342 6.08 -16.63 21.67
C GLU A 342 5.89 -18.14 21.83
N SER A 343 4.64 -18.61 21.74
CA SER A 343 4.31 -20.04 21.82
C SER A 343 4.94 -20.86 20.70
N ALA A 344 5.03 -20.31 19.49
CA ALA A 344 5.57 -21.02 18.33
C ALA A 344 7.10 -21.00 18.24
N ALA A 345 7.74 -19.89 18.61
CA ALA A 345 9.18 -19.70 18.47
C ALA A 345 9.99 -19.96 19.76
N GLY A 346 9.32 -20.05 20.92
CA GLY A 346 9.92 -20.33 22.22
C GLY A 346 10.77 -19.18 22.77
N GLU A 347 11.61 -19.48 23.77
CA GLU A 347 12.41 -18.51 24.54
C GLU A 347 13.23 -17.54 23.66
N ALA A 348 13.71 -18.00 22.51
CA ALA A 348 14.46 -17.18 21.55
C ALA A 348 13.68 -15.95 21.04
N PHE A 349 12.34 -16.02 21.03
CA PHE A 349 11.47 -14.88 20.76
C PHE A 349 11.10 -14.17 22.06
N THR A 350 10.71 -14.90 23.11
CA THR A 350 10.17 -14.33 24.36
C THR A 350 11.14 -13.41 25.10
N GLU A 351 12.41 -13.78 25.23
CA GLU A 351 13.39 -13.00 26.04
C GLU A 351 13.85 -11.69 25.38
N HIS A 352 13.49 -11.53 24.12
CA HIS A 352 14.29 -10.77 23.17
C HIS A 352 13.39 -9.91 22.26
N ALA A 353 12.16 -10.33 21.99
CA ALA A 353 11.30 -9.68 21.02
C ALA A 353 10.86 -8.28 21.45
N ARG A 354 11.29 -7.27 20.69
CA ARG A 354 10.84 -5.88 20.87
C ARG A 354 9.49 -5.65 20.18
N ASP A 355 8.69 -4.75 20.75
CA ASP A 355 7.51 -4.20 20.08
C ASP A 355 7.80 -2.80 19.57
N ALA A 356 8.13 -2.66 18.29
CA ALA A 356 8.31 -1.33 17.71
C ALA A 356 6.98 -0.61 17.46
N SER A 357 5.84 -1.30 17.62
CA SER A 357 4.52 -0.70 17.38
C SER A 357 3.96 0.08 18.57
N GLN A 358 4.57 -0.07 19.76
CA GLN A 358 4.16 0.60 21.00
C GLN A 358 4.86 1.94 21.25
N SER A 359 5.93 2.29 20.51
CA SER A 359 6.73 3.51 20.74
C SER A 359 6.13 4.80 20.17
N HIS A 360 4.82 4.87 19.92
CA HIS A 360 4.17 6.04 19.31
C HIS A 360 3.61 7.07 20.32
N THR A 361 3.98 6.98 21.59
CA THR A 361 3.66 8.03 22.58
C THR A 361 4.85 8.98 22.74
N GLY A 362 4.81 10.15 22.08
CA GLY A 362 5.56 11.34 22.52
C GLY A 362 6.73 11.82 21.65
N THR A 363 6.50 12.92 20.92
CA THR A 363 7.25 14.20 20.97
C THR A 363 8.78 14.29 21.04
N ASP A 364 9.58 13.25 20.80
CA ASP A 364 11.03 13.43 20.77
C ASP A 364 11.53 13.77 19.35
N ALA A 365 11.72 15.08 19.11
CA ALA A 365 12.24 15.69 17.88
C ALA A 365 13.70 15.31 17.54
N ASN A 366 14.26 14.27 18.16
CA ASN A 366 15.64 13.82 17.99
C ASN A 366 15.78 12.37 17.52
N ASP A 367 14.67 11.68 17.22
CA ASP A 367 14.76 10.35 16.62
C ASP A 367 15.17 10.51 15.15
N LYS A 368 16.44 10.18 14.84
CA LYS A 368 16.93 10.13 13.46
C LYS A 368 15.99 9.19 12.71
N MET A 369 15.20 9.75 11.78
CA MET A 369 14.11 9.09 11.09
C MET A 369 14.62 7.87 10.30
N GLU A 370 14.74 6.71 10.96
CA GLU A 370 15.16 5.45 10.33
C GLU A 370 14.16 5.07 9.23
N ALA A 371 14.68 4.54 8.12
CA ALA A 371 13.85 4.10 7.00
C ALA A 371 12.92 2.96 7.45
N PRO A 372 11.62 2.99 7.08
CA PRO A 372 10.67 1.99 7.55
C PRO A 372 11.02 0.61 6.96
N LYS A 373 11.28 -0.37 7.83
CA LYS A 373 11.55 -1.77 7.40
C LYS A 373 10.32 -2.53 6.92
N ALA A 374 9.11 -2.01 7.18
CA ALA A 374 7.85 -2.64 6.83
C ALA A 374 6.74 -1.62 6.55
N PRO A 375 5.69 -2.01 5.78
CA PRO A 375 4.53 -1.17 5.57
C PRO A 375 3.81 -0.78 6.86
N GLY A 376 3.35 0.48 6.91
CA GLY A 376 2.46 0.97 7.97
C GLY A 376 3.16 1.58 9.18
N MET A 377 4.48 1.85 9.12
CA MET A 377 5.26 2.36 10.25
C MET A 377 5.33 3.88 10.39
N LYS A 378 5.26 4.64 9.28
CA LYS A 378 5.71 6.06 9.25
C LYS A 378 4.61 7.09 8.96
N TYR A 379 3.58 6.74 8.19
CA TYR A 379 2.60 7.72 7.71
C TYR A 379 1.24 7.56 8.41
N ARG A 380 0.44 8.63 8.38
CA ARG A 380 -0.99 8.53 8.69
C ARG A 380 -1.60 7.53 7.70
N HIS A 381 -2.20 6.49 8.24
CA HIS A 381 -2.76 5.38 7.48
C HIS A 381 -4.16 5.08 8.02
N TYR A 382 -5.01 4.56 7.14
CA TYR A 382 -6.33 4.05 7.48
C TYR A 382 -7.37 5.10 7.87
N ALA A 383 -7.13 6.36 7.54
CA ALA A 383 -8.03 7.43 7.89
C ALA A 383 -9.15 7.53 6.84
N PRO A 384 -10.44 7.50 7.25
CA PRO A 384 -11.52 7.97 6.39
C PRO A 384 -11.35 9.47 6.10
N SER A 385 -12.23 10.02 5.25
CA SER A 385 -12.15 11.45 4.88
C SER A 385 -12.37 12.39 6.06
N MET A 386 -13.02 11.88 7.12
CA MET A 386 -13.35 12.65 8.32
C MET A 386 -12.41 12.36 9.49
N PRO A 387 -12.19 13.35 10.38
CA PRO A 387 -11.44 13.13 11.61
C PRO A 387 -12.05 12.00 12.45
N VAL A 388 -11.20 11.12 12.94
CA VAL A 388 -11.57 10.09 13.91
C VAL A 388 -11.07 10.54 15.28
N ILE A 389 -11.94 10.44 16.28
CA ILE A 389 -11.61 10.67 17.69
C ILE A 389 -11.85 9.36 18.42
N LEU A 390 -10.88 8.94 19.21
CA LEU A 390 -11.01 7.75 20.05
C LEU A 390 -11.75 8.11 21.33
N SER A 391 -12.81 7.36 21.61
CA SER A 391 -13.52 7.36 22.89
C SER A 391 -13.08 6.18 23.75
N GLY A 392 -13.57 6.11 24.98
CA GLY A 392 -13.28 5.01 25.90
C GLY A 392 -13.86 3.67 25.44
N THR A 393 -13.62 2.63 26.26
CA THR A 393 -13.94 1.24 25.91
C THR A 393 -15.39 0.83 26.20
N ASN A 394 -16.15 1.65 26.91
CA ASN A 394 -17.49 1.33 27.41
C ASN A 394 -18.55 2.36 27.00
N LEU A 395 -19.81 1.99 27.20
CA LEU A 395 -20.97 2.83 26.89
C LEU A 395 -20.90 4.20 27.56
N ALA A 396 -20.51 4.27 28.84
CA ALA A 396 -20.49 5.53 29.58
C ALA A 396 -19.51 6.54 28.98
N ALA A 397 -18.31 6.09 28.59
CA ALA A 397 -17.32 6.93 27.93
C ALA A 397 -17.79 7.38 26.53
N LEU A 398 -18.35 6.45 25.74
CA LEU A 398 -18.88 6.75 24.42
C LEU A 398 -20.04 7.75 24.49
N ARG A 399 -20.95 7.54 25.45
CA ARG A 399 -22.06 8.44 25.75
C ARG A 399 -21.55 9.84 26.11
N SER A 400 -20.61 9.93 27.06
CA SER A 400 -20.04 11.21 27.49
C SER A 400 -19.46 11.98 26.30
N ALA A 401 -18.63 11.34 25.49
CA ALA A 401 -18.00 11.93 24.31
C ALA A 401 -19.04 12.39 23.28
N LEU A 402 -20.08 11.59 23.03
CA LEU A 402 -21.15 11.92 22.08
C LEU A 402 -21.94 13.14 22.53
N PHE A 403 -22.42 13.16 23.78
CA PHE A 403 -23.21 14.28 24.29
C PHE A 403 -22.40 15.57 24.43
N GLU A 404 -21.12 15.47 24.80
CA GLU A 404 -20.20 16.61 24.79
C GLU A 404 -20.07 17.19 23.38
N ARG A 405 -19.88 16.33 22.38
CA ARG A 405 -19.74 16.77 20.99
C ARG A 405 -21.01 17.39 20.43
N ILE A 406 -22.18 16.85 20.78
CA ILE A 406 -23.48 17.44 20.45
C ILE A 406 -23.58 18.86 21.04
N ARG A 407 -23.26 19.03 22.34
CA ARG A 407 -23.30 20.34 23.02
C ARG A 407 -22.33 21.35 22.38
N MET A 408 -21.10 20.91 22.08
CA MET A 408 -20.12 21.77 21.40
C MET A 408 -20.65 22.28 20.06
N HIS A 409 -21.24 21.42 19.23
CA HIS A 409 -21.79 21.84 17.94
C HIS A 409 -23.00 22.76 18.08
N GLN A 410 -23.91 22.47 19.03
CA GLN A 410 -25.06 23.34 19.31
C GLN A 410 -24.63 24.74 19.74
N SER A 411 -23.60 24.86 20.58
CA SER A 411 -23.09 26.16 21.05
C SER A 411 -22.43 27.01 19.95
N GLN A 412 -21.94 26.39 18.88
CA GLN A 412 -21.17 27.08 17.85
C GLN A 412 -22.03 27.60 16.67
N GLN A 413 -23.37 27.40 16.70
CA GLN A 413 -24.31 27.76 15.61
C GLN A 413 -23.79 27.40 14.20
N GLN A 414 -23.10 26.26 14.10
CA GLN A 414 -22.56 25.78 12.84
C GLN A 414 -23.67 25.21 11.97
N THR A 415 -23.42 25.15 10.66
CA THR A 415 -24.25 24.46 9.67
C THR A 415 -24.70 23.08 10.17
N PRO A 416 -25.88 22.59 9.76
CA PRO A 416 -26.35 21.26 10.13
C PRO A 416 -25.25 20.22 9.82
N CYS A 417 -24.82 19.52 10.85
CA CYS A 417 -23.70 18.58 10.79
C CYS A 417 -24.14 17.24 11.38
N SER A 418 -23.49 16.16 10.94
CA SER A 418 -23.70 14.86 11.56
C SER A 418 -22.47 14.36 12.30
N ILE A 419 -22.68 13.75 13.46
CA ILE A 419 -21.63 13.07 14.23
C ILE A 419 -21.70 11.59 13.87
N GLY A 420 -20.58 10.99 13.46
CA GLY A 420 -20.47 9.55 13.24
C GLY A 420 -20.13 8.83 14.54
N VAL A 421 -20.73 7.66 14.77
CA VAL A 421 -20.40 6.78 15.90
C VAL A 421 -20.04 5.41 15.36
N LEU A 422 -18.82 4.95 15.64
CA LEU A 422 -18.30 3.62 15.33
C LEU A 422 -18.11 2.85 16.62
N ALA A 423 -18.96 1.87 16.88
CA ALA A 423 -18.92 1.06 18.11
C ALA A 423 -19.54 -0.32 17.85
N TYR A 424 -19.45 -1.23 18.83
CA TYR A 424 -20.19 -2.49 18.77
C TYR A 424 -21.68 -2.24 18.55
N GLN A 425 -22.34 -3.16 17.84
CA GLN A 425 -23.76 -3.06 17.51
C GLN A 425 -24.63 -2.80 18.73
N GLU A 426 -24.45 -3.56 19.81
CA GLU A 426 -25.24 -3.44 21.02
C GLU A 426 -25.12 -2.05 21.67
N LEU A 427 -23.95 -1.40 21.57
CA LEU A 427 -23.74 -0.06 22.10
C LEU A 427 -24.36 1.02 21.20
N CYS A 428 -24.29 0.84 19.87
CA CYS A 428 -24.96 1.72 18.93
C CYS A 428 -26.47 1.72 19.16
N GLU A 429 -27.09 0.53 19.29
CA GLU A 429 -28.53 0.37 19.52
C GLU A 429 -28.97 1.04 20.84
N GLN A 430 -28.18 0.89 21.92
CA GLN A 430 -28.46 1.54 23.20
C GLN A 430 -28.40 3.06 23.11
N LEU A 431 -27.35 3.62 22.52
CA LEU A 431 -27.21 5.08 22.33
C LEU A 431 -28.30 5.65 21.42
N GLU A 432 -28.63 4.94 20.35
CA GLU A 432 -29.69 5.36 19.44
C GLU A 432 -31.06 5.37 20.14
N SER A 433 -31.33 4.38 21.00
CA SER A 433 -32.53 4.39 21.84
C SER A 433 -32.54 5.55 22.84
N GLU A 434 -31.41 5.87 23.48
CA GLU A 434 -31.30 7.01 24.39
C GLU A 434 -31.58 8.35 23.69
N LEU A 435 -31.10 8.52 22.45
CA LEU A 435 -31.36 9.73 21.65
C LEU A 435 -32.81 9.86 21.17
N LYS A 436 -33.51 8.73 20.98
CA LYS A 436 -34.92 8.71 20.53
C LYS A 436 -35.93 8.89 21.67
N MET A 437 -35.52 8.69 22.91
CA MET A 437 -36.40 8.90 24.07
C MET A 437 -36.54 10.40 24.34
N PRO A 438 -37.72 11.03 24.14
CA PRO A 438 -37.95 12.36 24.67
C PRO A 438 -37.89 12.24 26.20
N GLU A 439 -37.01 13.00 26.86
CA GLU A 439 -36.97 13.02 28.31
C GLU A 439 -38.38 13.30 28.86
N GLN A 440 -39.01 12.29 29.47
CA GLN A 440 -40.12 12.52 30.38
C GLN A 440 -39.56 13.27 31.60
N ARG A 441 -39.53 14.60 31.55
CA ARG A 441 -39.36 15.45 32.72
C ARG A 441 -40.55 16.40 32.83
N GLN A 442 -41.26 16.25 33.95
CA GLN A 442 -42.25 17.19 34.43
C GLN A 442 -41.61 18.56 34.64
N GLY A 443 -42.22 19.60 34.08
CA GLY A 443 -41.91 21.00 34.37
C GLY A 443 -41.54 21.80 33.12
N ASP A 444 -42.34 22.82 32.84
CA ASP A 444 -42.20 23.79 31.75
C ASP A 444 -40.81 24.44 31.68
N GLU A 445 -39.90 23.87 30.91
CA GLU A 445 -38.84 24.61 30.20
C GLU A 445 -38.63 23.94 28.82
N ALA A 446 -38.60 24.73 27.76
CA ALA A 446 -38.41 24.25 26.39
C ALA A 446 -37.19 23.34 26.30
N ASN A 447 -37.35 22.15 25.69
CA ASN A 447 -36.31 21.13 25.55
C ASN A 447 -35.00 21.74 25.01
N PRO A 448 -33.93 21.89 25.84
CA PRO A 448 -32.64 22.38 25.38
C PRO A 448 -31.90 21.35 24.50
N HIS A 449 -32.50 20.16 24.30
CA HIS A 449 -32.01 19.05 23.48
C HIS A 449 -32.88 18.79 22.25
N ALA A 450 -33.58 19.78 21.69
CA ALA A 450 -34.06 19.65 20.31
C ALA A 450 -32.82 19.56 19.38
N VAL A 451 -32.39 18.33 19.10
CA VAL A 451 -31.10 18.05 18.49
C VAL A 451 -31.17 18.36 16.99
N ASP A 452 -30.72 19.55 16.58
CA ASP A 452 -30.46 19.89 15.15
C ASP A 452 -29.13 19.26 14.64
N VAL A 453 -28.66 18.20 15.32
CA VAL A 453 -27.41 17.48 15.06
C VAL A 453 -27.74 16.02 14.79
N ALA A 454 -27.62 15.59 13.53
CA ALA A 454 -27.85 14.19 13.17
C ALA A 454 -26.74 13.29 13.74
N VAL A 455 -27.06 12.09 14.20
CA VAL A 455 -26.05 11.10 14.62
C VAL A 455 -26.13 9.90 13.68
N ARG A 456 -25.00 9.56 13.04
CA ARG A 456 -24.87 8.41 12.15
C ARG A 456 -24.16 7.28 12.89
N PHE A 457 -24.92 6.27 13.29
CA PHE A 457 -24.36 5.05 13.86
C PHE A 457 -23.89 4.10 12.75
N VAL A 458 -22.67 3.58 12.88
CA VAL A 458 -22.12 2.52 12.04
C VAL A 458 -21.64 1.41 12.99
N PRO A 459 -22.49 0.39 13.23
CA PRO A 459 -22.10 -0.80 14.00
C PRO A 459 -20.84 -1.46 13.44
N CYS A 460 -19.96 -1.92 14.32
CA CYS A 460 -18.70 -2.59 13.97
C CYS A 460 -18.51 -3.80 14.87
N GLY A 461 -18.78 -5.00 14.35
CA GLY A 461 -18.80 -6.23 15.12
C GLY A 461 -19.90 -6.26 16.17
N THR A 462 -19.90 -7.33 16.96
CA THR A 462 -20.82 -7.53 18.09
C THR A 462 -20.06 -7.91 19.35
N LEU A 463 -20.54 -7.49 20.51
CA LEU A 463 -19.96 -7.89 21.80
C LEU A 463 -19.96 -9.41 21.94
N ARG A 464 -21.01 -10.07 21.44
CA ARG A 464 -21.13 -11.53 21.46
C ARG A 464 -20.06 -12.24 20.63
N ALA A 465 -19.72 -11.71 19.46
CA ALA A 465 -18.70 -12.29 18.58
C ALA A 465 -17.26 -11.87 18.94
N GLY A 466 -17.10 -10.99 19.93
CA GLY A 466 -15.80 -10.61 20.46
C GLY A 466 -15.01 -9.62 19.58
N VAL A 467 -13.79 -9.35 20.02
CA VAL A 467 -12.89 -8.33 19.42
C VAL A 467 -12.47 -8.68 17.99
N GLU A 468 -12.48 -9.96 17.65
CA GLU A 468 -12.25 -10.51 16.32
C GLU A 468 -13.25 -9.96 15.30
N SER A 469 -14.53 -9.90 15.68
CA SER A 469 -15.58 -9.34 14.81
C SER A 469 -15.36 -7.85 14.54
N PHE A 470 -14.96 -7.10 15.56
CA PHE A 470 -14.63 -5.68 15.43
C PHE A 470 -13.45 -5.47 14.48
N GLY A 471 -12.38 -6.26 14.63
CA GLY A 471 -11.21 -6.19 13.75
C GLY A 471 -11.54 -6.52 12.29
N ARG A 472 -12.36 -7.55 12.08
CA ARG A 472 -12.81 -7.97 10.74
C ARG A 472 -13.60 -6.89 10.02
N GLU A 473 -14.47 -6.18 10.74
CA GLU A 473 -15.39 -5.19 10.17
C GLU A 473 -14.82 -3.77 10.13
N LEU A 474 -13.75 -3.49 10.89
CA LEU A 474 -13.20 -2.14 11.09
C LEU A 474 -13.08 -1.32 9.79
N TYR A 475 -12.41 -1.84 8.77
CA TYR A 475 -12.22 -1.07 7.53
C TYR A 475 -13.47 -0.94 6.68
N PHE A 476 -14.37 -1.92 6.72
CA PHE A 476 -15.66 -1.82 6.07
C PHE A 476 -16.46 -0.67 6.69
N CYS A 477 -16.53 -0.63 8.03
CA CYS A 477 -17.26 0.39 8.77
C CYS A 477 -16.62 1.79 8.64
N LEU A 478 -15.29 1.89 8.67
CA LEU A 478 -14.60 3.16 8.41
C LEU A 478 -14.89 3.69 7.00
N ARG A 479 -14.95 2.81 5.99
CA ARG A 479 -15.31 3.19 4.62
C ARG A 479 -16.77 3.61 4.48
N ALA A 480 -17.68 3.03 5.27
CA ALA A 480 -19.09 3.40 5.23
C ALA A 480 -19.31 4.90 5.51
N PHE A 481 -18.50 5.54 6.35
CA PHE A 481 -18.59 6.99 6.60
C PHE A 481 -18.23 7.87 5.40
N ASP A 482 -17.47 7.34 4.43
CA ASP A 482 -17.16 8.03 3.17
C ASP A 482 -18.25 7.81 2.11
N GLU A 483 -19.21 6.91 2.35
CA GLU A 483 -20.26 6.56 1.39
C GLU A 483 -21.51 7.42 1.59
N PRO A 484 -22.10 7.96 0.50
CA PRO A 484 -23.40 8.62 0.54
C PRO A 484 -24.48 7.61 0.91
N GLN A 485 -25.47 8.04 1.68
CA GLN A 485 -26.56 7.16 2.10
C GLN A 485 -27.48 6.92 0.90
N VAL A 486 -27.74 5.66 0.57
CA VAL A 486 -28.91 5.32 -0.24
C VAL A 486 -30.01 5.02 0.76
N ASN A 487 -30.88 6.00 1.04
CA ASN A 487 -32.06 5.75 1.85
C ASN A 487 -32.89 4.65 1.18
N SER A 488 -32.94 3.47 1.78
CA SER A 488 -33.67 2.31 1.25
C SER A 488 -35.19 2.47 1.25
N ASP A 489 -35.73 3.50 1.92
CA ASP A 489 -37.18 3.64 2.15
C ASP A 489 -37.81 4.93 1.61
N GLN A 490 -37.12 5.75 0.80
CA GLN A 490 -37.76 6.92 0.17
C GLN A 490 -37.30 7.11 -1.28
N GLN A 491 -38.11 6.61 -2.23
CA GLN A 491 -38.17 7.22 -3.56
C GLN A 491 -38.77 8.62 -3.41
N ALA A 492 -37.93 9.62 -3.14
CA ALA A 492 -38.32 11.01 -3.23
C ALA A 492 -38.56 11.37 -4.71
N PRO A 493 -39.75 11.89 -5.08
CA PRO A 493 -40.00 12.33 -6.43
C PRO A 493 -39.25 13.65 -6.68
N HIS A 494 -38.48 13.68 -7.76
CA HIS A 494 -37.93 14.87 -8.42
C HIS A 494 -37.30 15.99 -7.56
N GLY A 495 -35.96 16.02 -7.58
CA GLY A 495 -35.25 17.28 -7.83
C GLY A 495 -34.95 18.21 -6.66
N ALA A 496 -35.14 17.78 -5.41
CA ALA A 496 -34.54 18.43 -4.26
C ALA A 496 -33.42 17.54 -3.72
N ALA A 497 -32.17 17.92 -3.98
CA ALA A 497 -31.05 17.37 -3.21
C ALA A 497 -31.24 17.87 -1.78
N CYS A 498 -31.75 17.03 -0.88
CA CYS A 498 -31.51 17.25 0.54
C CYS A 498 -29.99 17.33 0.68
N GLU A 499 -29.46 18.45 1.16
CA GLU A 499 -28.07 18.52 1.59
C GLU A 499 -27.91 17.48 2.70
N GLU A 500 -27.45 16.28 2.33
CA GLU A 500 -27.15 15.23 3.29
C GLU A 500 -26.16 15.80 4.30
N SER A 501 -26.56 15.85 5.56
CA SER A 501 -25.70 16.27 6.67
C SER A 501 -24.42 15.44 6.62
N ARG A 502 -23.33 16.07 6.16
CA ARG A 502 -22.04 15.42 6.02
C ARG A 502 -21.51 15.10 7.42
N VAL A 503 -21.04 13.88 7.62
CA VAL A 503 -20.33 13.52 8.86
C VAL A 503 -19.14 14.44 9.00
N VAL A 504 -19.02 15.14 10.13
CA VAL A 504 -17.91 16.09 10.38
C VAL A 504 -16.83 15.49 11.28
N VAL A 505 -17.19 14.47 12.06
CA VAL A 505 -16.29 13.76 12.98
C VAL A 505 -16.83 12.37 13.25
N ILE A 506 -15.93 11.40 13.45
CA ILE A 506 -16.26 10.03 13.82
C ILE A 506 -15.76 9.78 15.25
N LEU A 507 -16.66 9.47 16.16
CA LEU A 507 -16.34 8.94 17.49
C LEU A 507 -16.20 7.42 17.38
N ALA A 508 -14.97 6.92 17.52
CA ALA A 508 -14.67 5.50 17.48
C ALA A 508 -14.45 4.96 18.90
N GLN A 509 -15.20 3.93 19.26
CA GLN A 509 -14.98 3.18 20.49
C GLN A 509 -13.58 2.55 20.48
N SER A 510 -12.85 2.68 21.60
CA SER A 510 -11.61 1.92 21.81
C SER A 510 -11.90 0.48 22.23
N VAL A 511 -11.03 -0.44 21.88
CA VAL A 511 -11.06 -1.82 22.38
C VAL A 511 -9.90 -2.06 23.34
N ASP A 512 -10.03 -3.08 24.19
CA ASP A 512 -8.91 -3.54 25.02
C ASP A 512 -7.75 -4.01 24.13
N ASP A 513 -6.57 -3.42 24.30
CA ASP A 513 -5.37 -3.74 23.52
C ASP A 513 -4.34 -4.60 24.27
N THR A 514 -4.69 -5.08 25.47
CA THR A 514 -3.83 -5.94 26.29
C THR A 514 -3.87 -7.42 25.87
N GLN A 515 -4.94 -7.83 25.16
CA GLN A 515 -5.16 -9.22 24.76
C GLN A 515 -5.57 -9.35 23.29
N GLY A 516 -5.35 -10.54 22.74
CA GLY A 516 -5.84 -10.93 21.41
C GLY A 516 -5.37 -9.97 20.30
N ILE A 517 -6.26 -9.74 19.34
CA ILE A 517 -6.01 -8.82 18.21
C ILE A 517 -6.28 -7.35 18.54
N GLY A 518 -6.67 -7.03 19.79
CA GLY A 518 -7.01 -5.67 20.21
C GLY A 518 -5.87 -4.66 19.98
N SER A 519 -4.63 -5.10 20.19
CA SER A 519 -3.42 -4.33 19.85
C SER A 519 -3.33 -3.96 18.36
N ALA A 520 -3.75 -4.86 17.47
CA ALA A 520 -3.79 -4.59 16.04
C ALA A 520 -4.87 -3.55 15.71
N ILE A 521 -6.08 -3.71 16.26
CA ILE A 521 -7.21 -2.79 16.08
C ILE A 521 -6.84 -1.38 16.57
N MET A 522 -6.36 -1.28 17.81
CA MET A 522 -5.98 0.01 18.38
C MET A 522 -4.81 0.64 17.64
N ASN A 523 -3.86 -0.14 17.11
CA ASN A 523 -2.82 0.38 16.24
C ASN A 523 -3.41 1.04 14.96
N ARG A 524 -4.47 0.47 14.38
CA ARG A 524 -5.15 1.05 13.19
C ARG A 524 -5.97 2.28 13.55
N LEU A 525 -6.76 2.19 14.62
CA LEU A 525 -7.60 3.29 15.10
C LEU A 525 -6.77 4.52 15.52
N ARG A 526 -5.66 4.33 16.26
CA ARG A 526 -4.73 5.42 16.61
C ARG A 526 -4.13 6.07 15.36
N LYS A 527 -3.77 5.30 14.35
CA LYS A 527 -3.25 5.82 13.06
C LYS A 527 -4.32 6.57 12.26
N ALA A 528 -5.58 6.10 12.29
CA ALA A 528 -6.70 6.78 11.65
C ALA A 528 -7.00 8.13 12.34
N ALA A 529 -7.02 8.14 13.67
CA ALA A 529 -7.25 9.33 14.49
C ALA A 529 -6.09 10.34 14.40
N GLY A 530 -4.85 9.89 14.29
CA GLY A 530 -3.67 10.75 14.39
C GLY A 530 -3.44 11.19 15.84
N ALA A 531 -3.09 12.46 16.06
CA ALA A 531 -2.83 13.00 17.40
C ALA A 531 -4.11 13.34 18.20
N ALA A 532 -5.30 13.11 17.64
CA ALA A 532 -6.58 13.43 18.28
C ALA A 532 -7.08 12.24 19.12
N VAL A 533 -6.67 12.19 20.39
CA VAL A 533 -7.26 11.31 21.40
C VAL A 533 -8.08 12.19 22.33
N ASP A 534 -9.34 11.82 22.58
CA ASP A 534 -10.13 12.46 23.62
C ASP A 534 -9.62 11.91 24.96
N VAL A 535 -8.72 12.66 25.59
CA VAL A 535 -8.22 12.31 26.92
C VAL A 535 -9.34 12.64 27.88
N GLN A 536 -9.91 11.61 28.52
CA GLN A 536 -10.89 11.82 29.59
C GLN A 536 -10.33 12.82 30.62
N PRO A 537 -11.11 13.79 31.09
CA PRO A 537 -10.78 14.44 32.35
C PRO A 537 -10.80 13.38 33.45
N ALA A 538 -9.73 13.36 34.25
CA ALA A 538 -9.52 12.44 35.36
C ALA A 538 -10.64 12.48 36.42
#